data_AF-A0A386H959-F1
#
_entry.id   AF-A0A386H959-F1
#
_cell.length_a   1.000
_cell.length_b   1.000
_cell.length_c   1.000
_cell.angle_alpha   90.00
_cell.angle_beta   90.00
_cell.angle_gamma   90.00
#
_symmetry.space_group_name_H-M   'P 1'
#
loop_
_entity.id
_entity.type
_entity.pdbx_description
1 polymer ?
#
loop_
_entity_poly.entity_id
_entity_poly.type
_entity_poly.pdbx_seq_one_letter_code
_entity_poly.pdbx_strand_id
1 'polypeptide(L)'
;MYLENYLGICAGVLVLSFVNVHSLSEEQKNSIELKLLPILTECSQRNGITILDIAVARQTKNIDNIPPCVFACVFKKIGIINNEGLFDIEKAQRKAKKLLQNDEETSSFLTVAETCSSVNKEPRSNDRNGCLLSRELFRCFYRNKEVVGL
;
A
#
# COMPACT_ATOMS: atom_id res chain seq x y z
N MET A 1 17.35 -33.72 -5.38
CA MET A 1 16.05 -33.82 -4.66
C MET A 1 15.96 -32.87 -3.45
N TYR A 2 16.68 -31.73 -3.44
CA TYR A 2 16.63 -30.73 -2.35
C TYR A 2 16.15 -29.34 -2.83
N LEU A 3 15.77 -29.20 -4.11
CA LEU A 3 15.44 -27.90 -4.71
C LEU A 3 13.95 -27.53 -4.60
N GLU A 4 13.05 -28.50 -4.38
CA GLU A 4 11.61 -28.23 -4.35
C GLU A 4 11.10 -27.75 -2.99
N ASN A 5 11.91 -27.87 -1.93
CA ASN A 5 11.50 -27.51 -0.57
C ASN A 5 11.97 -26.12 -0.12
N TYR A 6 12.82 -25.43 -0.89
CA TYR A 6 13.26 -24.06 -0.59
C TYR A 6 12.35 -23.00 -1.24
N LEU A 7 11.68 -23.36 -2.34
CA LEU A 7 10.78 -22.45 -3.06
C LEU A 7 9.48 -22.18 -2.28
N GLY A 8 9.01 -23.15 -1.48
CA GLY A 8 7.81 -23.01 -0.63
C GLY A 8 8.02 -22.16 0.63
N ILE A 9 9.25 -22.08 1.15
CA ILE A 9 9.55 -21.35 2.39
C ILE A 9 9.80 -19.86 2.08
N CYS A 10 10.36 -19.53 0.92
CA CYS A 10 10.50 -18.13 0.49
C CYS A 10 9.16 -17.48 0.10
N ALA A 11 8.21 -18.24 -0.43
CA ALA A 11 6.90 -17.71 -0.82
C ALA A 11 5.96 -17.45 0.38
N GLY A 12 6.04 -18.27 1.45
CA GLY A 12 5.16 -18.14 2.62
C GLY A 12 5.58 -17.09 3.67
N VAL A 13 6.87 -16.77 3.77
CA VAL A 13 7.39 -15.88 4.84
C VAL A 13 7.50 -14.42 4.39
N LEU A 14 7.55 -14.14 3.08
CA LEU A 14 7.73 -12.76 2.58
C LEU A 14 6.44 -11.91 2.57
N VAL A 15 5.25 -12.51 2.76
CA VAL A 15 3.97 -11.78 2.66
C VAL A 15 3.23 -11.57 3.98
N LEU A 16 3.63 -12.24 5.07
CA LEU A 16 2.95 -12.11 6.36
C LEU A 16 3.53 -11.00 7.27
N SER A 17 4.74 -10.49 7.01
CA SER A 17 5.44 -9.61 7.98
C SER A 17 5.09 -8.11 7.92
N PHE A 18 4.06 -7.70 7.18
CA PHE A 18 3.60 -6.28 7.15
C PHE A 18 2.08 -6.12 7.22
N VAL A 19 1.35 -7.20 7.49
CA VAL A 19 -0.11 -7.14 7.68
C VAL A 19 -0.42 -7.79 9.01
N ASN A 20 0.16 -7.25 10.08
CA ASN A 20 -0.22 -7.59 11.45
C ASN A 20 -1.53 -6.92 11.86
N VAL A 21 -2.46 -6.72 10.90
CA VAL A 21 -3.84 -6.34 11.24
C VAL A 21 -4.40 -7.53 11.99
N HIS A 22 -4.51 -7.38 13.31
CA HIS A 22 -4.99 -8.42 14.19
C HIS A 22 -6.45 -8.78 13.87
N SER A 23 -7.25 -7.87 13.26
CA SER A 23 -8.64 -8.17 12.90
C SER A 23 -8.87 -8.80 11.52
N LEU A 24 -7.95 -8.68 10.56
CA LEU A 24 -8.21 -9.26 9.24
C LEU A 24 -8.08 -10.78 9.32
N SER A 25 -9.13 -11.49 8.92
CA SER A 25 -9.07 -12.94 8.76
C SER A 25 -8.05 -13.32 7.70
N GLU A 26 -7.53 -14.54 7.77
CA GLU A 26 -6.62 -15.07 6.73
C GLU A 26 -7.26 -15.00 5.33
N GLU A 27 -8.57 -15.26 5.25
CA GLU A 27 -9.35 -15.14 4.01
C GLU A 27 -9.35 -13.70 3.48
N GLN A 28 -9.53 -12.69 4.35
CA GLN A 28 -9.48 -11.29 3.96
C GLN A 28 -8.08 -10.88 3.49
N LYS A 29 -7.03 -11.30 4.20
CA LYS A 29 -5.63 -11.05 3.81
C LYS A 29 -5.34 -11.64 2.43
N ASN A 30 -5.72 -12.90 2.20
CA ASN A 30 -5.56 -13.57 0.92
C ASN A 30 -6.38 -12.89 -0.20
N SER A 31 -7.62 -12.46 0.10
CA SER A 31 -8.45 -11.74 -0.88
C SER A 31 -7.85 -10.39 -1.28
N ILE A 32 -7.29 -9.65 -0.31
CA ILE A 32 -6.60 -8.38 -0.56
C ILE A 32 -5.35 -8.63 -1.41
N GLU A 33 -4.57 -9.65 -1.08
CA GLU A 33 -3.36 -10.01 -1.82
C GLU A 33 -3.67 -10.38 -3.28
N LEU A 34 -4.65 -11.26 -3.50
CA LEU A 34 -5.08 -11.67 -4.84
C LEU A 34 -5.56 -10.48 -5.69
N LYS A 35 -6.17 -9.47 -5.07
CA LYS A 35 -6.60 -8.24 -5.75
C LYS A 35 -5.45 -7.26 -6.02
N LEU A 36 -4.47 -7.18 -5.11
CA LEU A 36 -3.35 -6.24 -5.22
C LEU A 36 -2.24 -6.74 -6.12
N LEU A 37 -1.96 -8.05 -6.16
CA LEU A 37 -0.87 -8.62 -6.96
C LEU A 37 -0.93 -8.25 -8.45
N PRO A 38 -2.07 -8.37 -9.17
CA PRO A 38 -2.13 -7.94 -10.57
C PRO A 38 -1.92 -6.42 -10.72
N ILE A 39 -2.44 -5.62 -9.79
CA ILE A 39 -2.26 -4.16 -9.78
C ILE A 39 -0.79 -3.78 -9.59
N LEU A 40 -0.11 -4.39 -8.62
CA LEU A 40 1.29 -4.17 -8.34
C LEU A 40 2.16 -4.59 -9.53
N THR A 41 1.89 -5.75 -10.12
CA THR A 41 2.62 -6.25 -11.29
C THR A 41 2.52 -5.26 -12.46
N GLU A 42 1.29 -4.83 -12.78
CA GLU A 42 1.05 -3.88 -13.85
C GLU A 42 1.71 -2.51 -13.58
N CYS A 43 1.57 -1.99 -12.36
CA CYS A 43 2.13 -0.68 -11.99
C CYS A 43 3.65 -0.69 -11.93
N SER A 44 4.27 -1.77 -11.48
CA SER A 44 5.72 -1.97 -11.53
C SER A 44 6.22 -1.92 -12.97
N GLN A 45 5.63 -2.75 -13.85
CA GLN A 45 6.05 -2.85 -15.25
C GLN A 45 5.95 -1.53 -16.00
N ARG A 46 4.84 -0.78 -15.81
CA ARG A 46 4.65 0.55 -16.41
C ARG A 46 5.69 1.58 -15.99
N ASN A 47 6.36 1.36 -14.86
CA ASN A 47 7.35 2.27 -14.29
C ASN A 47 8.78 1.70 -14.33
N GLY A 48 9.01 0.66 -15.15
CA GLY A 48 10.36 0.15 -15.41
C GLY A 48 10.96 -0.70 -14.30
N ILE A 49 10.14 -1.20 -13.37
CA ILE A 49 10.58 -2.14 -12.33
C ILE A 49 9.74 -3.43 -12.37
N THR A 50 10.16 -4.42 -11.62
CA THR A 50 9.47 -5.72 -11.48
C THR A 50 8.73 -5.81 -10.15
N ILE A 51 7.92 -6.86 -10.01
CA ILE A 51 7.34 -7.21 -8.70
C ILE A 51 8.41 -7.69 -7.70
N LEU A 52 9.55 -8.19 -8.19
CA LEU A 52 10.67 -8.60 -7.34
C LEU A 52 11.33 -7.38 -6.69
N ASP A 53 11.44 -6.26 -7.39
CA ASP A 53 11.95 -5.00 -6.81
C ASP A 53 11.06 -4.51 -5.67
N ILE A 54 9.75 -4.68 -5.79
CA ILE A 54 8.78 -4.41 -4.70
C ILE A 54 9.01 -5.36 -3.53
N ALA A 55 9.24 -6.65 -3.79
CA ALA A 55 9.53 -7.63 -2.75
C ALA A 55 10.84 -7.31 -1.99
N VAL A 56 11.87 -6.86 -2.70
CA VAL A 56 13.14 -6.41 -2.10
C VAL A 56 12.92 -5.15 -1.27
N ALA A 57 12.20 -4.15 -1.79
CA ALA A 57 11.87 -2.92 -1.05
C ALA A 57 11.09 -3.23 0.24
N ARG A 58 10.18 -4.20 0.18
CA ARG A 58 9.45 -4.70 1.34
C ARG A 58 10.38 -5.36 2.37
N GLN A 59 11.23 -6.29 1.93
CA GLN A 59 12.16 -7.01 2.82
C GLN A 59 13.13 -6.05 3.51
N THR A 60 13.63 -5.05 2.77
CA THR A 60 14.60 -4.07 3.27
C THR A 60 13.95 -2.88 3.99
N LYS A 61 12.60 -2.80 4.03
CA LYS A 61 11.85 -1.65 4.56
C LYS A 61 12.27 -0.33 3.90
N ASN A 62 12.73 -0.39 2.66
CA ASN A 62 13.27 0.75 1.93
C ASN A 62 12.57 0.90 0.58
N ILE A 63 11.88 2.03 0.41
CA ILE A 63 11.12 2.36 -0.80
C ILE A 63 11.82 3.40 -1.69
N ASP A 64 13.02 3.86 -1.32
CA ASP A 64 13.67 4.98 -2.02
C ASP A 64 14.04 4.63 -3.46
N ASN A 65 14.26 3.34 -3.73
CA ASN A 65 14.51 2.80 -5.07
C ASN A 65 13.22 2.50 -5.86
N ILE A 66 12.04 2.65 -5.25
CA ILE A 66 10.77 2.48 -5.94
C ILE A 66 10.39 3.79 -6.63
N PRO A 67 10.20 3.79 -7.97
CA PRO A 67 9.76 4.99 -8.68
C PRO A 67 8.45 5.54 -8.07
N PRO A 68 8.37 6.83 -7.73
CA PRO A 68 7.20 7.41 -7.06
C PRO A 68 5.87 7.16 -7.78
N CYS A 69 5.91 7.08 -9.11
CA CYS A 69 4.73 6.84 -9.93
C CYS A 69 4.13 5.42 -9.79
N VAL A 70 4.88 4.45 -9.24
CA VAL A 70 4.32 3.13 -8.87
C VAL A 70 3.23 3.32 -7.82
N PHE A 71 3.48 4.13 -6.78
CA PHE A 71 2.51 4.43 -5.72
C PHE A 71 1.26 5.09 -6.30
N ALA A 72 1.43 6.10 -7.15
CA ALA A 72 0.29 6.79 -7.78
C ALA A 72 -0.54 5.85 -8.65
N CYS A 73 0.10 4.97 -9.43
CA CYS A 73 -0.58 3.97 -10.24
C CYS A 73 -1.43 3.03 -9.38
N VAL A 74 -0.84 2.48 -8.31
CA VAL A 74 -1.53 1.57 -7.39
C VAL A 74 -2.70 2.30 -6.72
N PHE A 75 -2.45 3.48 -6.15
CA PHE A 75 -3.43 4.28 -5.44
C PHE A 75 -4.61 4.74 -6.31
N LYS A 76 -4.36 5.06 -7.59
CA LYS A 76 -5.42 5.33 -8.58
C LYS A 76 -6.26 4.10 -8.84
N LYS A 77 -5.64 2.94 -9.05
CA LYS A 77 -6.35 1.68 -9.33
C LYS A 77 -7.17 1.18 -8.16
N ILE A 78 -6.67 1.30 -6.93
CA ILE A 78 -7.46 1.00 -5.73
C ILE A 78 -8.48 2.10 -5.43
N GLY A 79 -8.34 3.29 -6.04
CA GLY A 79 -9.32 4.37 -6.00
C GLY A 79 -9.30 5.19 -4.72
N ILE A 80 -8.11 5.45 -4.15
CA ILE A 80 -7.94 6.29 -2.95
C ILE A 80 -7.28 7.65 -3.25
N ILE A 81 -6.84 7.87 -4.49
CA ILE A 81 -6.42 9.18 -4.98
C ILE A 81 -7.22 9.53 -6.24
N ASN A 82 -7.37 10.83 -6.54
CA ASN A 82 -8.03 11.31 -7.75
C ASN A 82 -7.08 11.30 -8.98
N ASN A 83 -7.54 11.79 -10.12
CA ASN A 83 -6.74 11.82 -11.36
C ASN A 83 -5.51 12.75 -11.26
N GLU A 84 -5.61 13.81 -10.48
CA GLU A 84 -4.51 14.73 -10.16
C GLU A 84 -3.51 14.11 -9.16
N GLY A 85 -3.90 12.99 -8.54
CA GLY A 85 -3.12 12.24 -7.56
C GLY A 85 -3.24 12.76 -6.13
N LEU A 86 -4.20 13.64 -5.86
CA LEU A 86 -4.57 14.08 -4.52
C LEU A 86 -5.28 12.95 -3.77
N PHE A 87 -4.96 12.81 -2.47
CA PHE A 87 -5.63 11.86 -1.59
C PHE A 87 -7.12 12.17 -1.45
N ASP A 88 -7.95 11.20 -1.81
CA ASP A 88 -9.40 11.24 -1.66
C ASP A 88 -9.76 10.52 -0.36
N ILE A 89 -9.69 11.29 0.73
CA ILE A 89 -9.93 10.78 2.08
C ILE A 89 -11.28 10.08 2.18
N GLU A 90 -12.35 10.65 1.59
CA GLU A 90 -13.67 10.04 1.68
C GLU A 90 -13.74 8.67 0.99
N LYS A 91 -13.14 8.52 -0.21
CA LYS A 91 -13.06 7.22 -0.88
C LYS A 91 -12.25 6.23 -0.07
N ALA A 92 -11.13 6.67 0.52
CA ALA A 92 -10.29 5.82 1.37
C ALA A 92 -11.07 5.33 2.61
N GLN A 93 -11.74 6.24 3.32
CA GLN A 93 -12.56 5.92 4.49
C GLN A 93 -13.72 4.99 4.14
N ARG A 94 -14.44 5.22 3.02
CA ARG A 94 -15.50 4.33 2.54
C ARG A 94 -15.00 2.93 2.20
N LYS A 95 -13.78 2.80 1.66
CA LYS A 95 -13.16 1.51 1.37
C LYS A 95 -12.71 0.80 2.64
N ALA A 96 -12.11 1.52 3.58
CA ALA A 96 -11.72 0.98 4.87
C ALA A 96 -12.91 0.40 5.63
N LYS A 97 -14.03 1.13 5.73
CA LYS A 97 -15.27 0.64 6.36
C LYS A 97 -15.86 -0.62 5.72
N LYS A 98 -15.52 -0.92 4.46
CA LYS A 98 -15.96 -2.15 3.77
C LYS A 98 -15.01 -3.32 4.01
N LEU A 99 -13.75 -3.04 4.34
CA LEU A 99 -12.69 -4.04 4.48
C LEU A 99 -12.44 -4.39 5.95
N LEU A 100 -12.42 -3.37 6.80
CA LEU A 100 -12.27 -3.47 8.25
C LEU A 100 -13.66 -3.74 8.84
N GLN A 101 -13.79 -4.87 9.52
CA GLN A 101 -15.02 -5.27 10.21
C GLN A 101 -14.98 -4.92 11.71
N ASN A 102 -13.88 -4.34 12.18
CA ASN A 102 -13.65 -3.92 13.55
C ASN A 102 -13.75 -2.39 13.65
N ASP A 103 -14.57 -1.90 14.59
CA ASP A 103 -14.85 -0.47 14.78
C ASP A 103 -13.63 0.31 15.31
N GLU A 104 -12.82 -0.30 16.18
CA GLU A 104 -11.60 0.31 16.72
C GLU A 104 -10.56 0.49 15.62
N GLU A 105 -10.29 -0.55 14.83
CA GLU A 105 -9.35 -0.46 13.70
C GLU A 105 -9.85 0.49 12.61
N THR A 106 -11.16 0.49 12.36
CA THR A 106 -11.78 1.47 11.47
C THR A 106 -11.48 2.87 11.99
N SER A 107 -11.75 3.16 13.26
CA SER A 107 -11.49 4.47 13.88
C SER A 107 -10.01 4.89 13.79
N SER A 108 -9.09 3.96 14.07
CA SER A 108 -7.66 4.17 13.92
C SER A 108 -7.27 4.50 12.48
N PHE A 109 -7.81 3.77 11.50
CA PHE A 109 -7.60 4.06 10.09
C PHE A 109 -8.13 5.44 9.71
N LEU A 110 -9.34 5.82 10.17
CA LEU A 110 -9.91 7.14 9.90
C LEU A 110 -8.99 8.25 10.44
N THR A 111 -8.49 8.10 11.67
CA THR A 111 -7.55 9.04 12.31
C THR A 111 -6.26 9.20 11.51
N VAL A 112 -5.68 8.09 11.04
CA VAL A 112 -4.46 8.13 10.23
C VAL A 112 -4.74 8.70 8.84
N ALA A 113 -5.88 8.38 8.22
CA ALA A 113 -6.29 8.94 6.94
C ALA A 113 -6.46 10.48 7.04
N GLU A 114 -7.05 10.99 8.11
CA GLU A 114 -7.14 12.43 8.38
C GLU A 114 -5.77 13.06 8.53
N THR A 115 -4.90 12.46 9.34
CA THR A 115 -3.51 12.90 9.53
C THR A 115 -2.77 12.96 8.20
N CYS A 116 -2.86 11.90 7.39
CA CYS A 116 -2.18 11.80 6.12
C CYS A 116 -2.82 12.60 4.99
N SER A 117 -4.05 13.11 5.15
CA SER A 117 -4.64 14.05 4.18
C SER A 117 -3.88 15.38 4.09
N SER A 118 -3.10 15.71 5.11
CA SER A 118 -2.23 16.89 5.13
C SER A 118 -1.22 16.90 3.99
N VAL A 119 -0.84 15.75 3.41
CA VAL A 119 0.07 15.68 2.27
C VAL A 119 -0.45 16.47 1.06
N ASN A 120 -1.78 16.60 0.90
CA ASN A 120 -2.38 17.39 -0.16
C ASN A 120 -2.11 18.90 -0.05
N LYS A 121 -1.72 19.39 1.14
CA LYS A 121 -1.54 20.84 1.41
C LYS A 121 -0.18 21.37 0.93
N GLU A 122 0.77 20.50 0.63
CA GLU A 122 2.09 20.89 0.16
C GLU A 122 2.14 20.84 -1.38
N PRO A 123 2.07 21.98 -2.08
CA PRO A 123 2.23 21.99 -3.52
C PRO A 123 3.63 21.50 -3.88
N ARG A 124 3.70 20.45 -4.69
CA ARG A 124 4.96 19.92 -5.23
C ARG A 124 5.11 20.39 -6.66
N SER A 125 6.00 21.35 -6.87
CA SER A 125 6.37 21.78 -8.22
C SER A 125 6.83 20.55 -9.01
N ASN A 126 6.32 20.42 -10.24
CA ASN A 126 6.62 19.32 -11.16
C ASN A 126 6.05 17.93 -10.82
N ASP A 127 5.16 17.78 -9.84
CA ASP A 127 4.51 16.48 -9.56
C ASP A 127 3.34 16.18 -10.52
N ARG A 128 3.65 16.08 -11.81
CA ARG A 128 2.65 15.71 -12.82
C ARG A 128 2.12 14.31 -12.49
N ASN A 129 0.80 14.18 -12.38
CA ASN A 129 0.08 12.95 -12.04
C ASN A 129 0.15 12.48 -10.57
N GLY A 130 0.74 13.28 -9.67
CA GLY A 130 0.75 13.04 -8.21
C GLY A 130 1.65 11.88 -7.75
N CYS A 131 2.73 11.62 -8.48
CA CYS A 131 3.69 10.57 -8.17
C CYS A 131 4.44 10.81 -6.85
N LEU A 132 4.99 12.01 -6.66
CA LEU A 132 5.70 12.38 -5.43
C LEU A 132 4.74 12.43 -4.24
N LEU A 133 3.54 12.99 -4.46
CA LEU A 133 2.49 13.06 -3.46
C LEU A 133 2.05 11.66 -3.00
N SER A 134 1.88 10.72 -3.94
CA SER A 134 1.51 9.35 -3.60
C SER A 134 2.58 8.61 -2.80
N ARG A 135 3.87 8.85 -3.10
CA ARG A 135 4.97 8.29 -2.28
C ARG A 135 4.95 8.87 -0.87
N GLU A 136 4.67 10.16 -0.70
CA GLU A 136 4.55 10.74 0.65
C GLU A 136 3.31 10.27 1.40
N LEU A 137 2.19 10.11 0.71
CA LEU A 137 1.00 9.50 1.27
C LEU A 137 1.32 8.11 1.80
N PHE A 138 2.02 7.28 1.01
CA PHE A 138 2.49 5.96 1.47
C PHE A 138 3.41 6.07 2.69
N ARG A 139 4.41 6.97 2.66
CA ARG A 139 5.32 7.20 3.81
C ARG A 139 4.56 7.62 5.06
N CYS A 140 3.52 8.44 4.91
CA CYS A 140 2.68 8.84 6.03
C CYS A 140 1.93 7.66 6.64
N PHE A 141 1.26 6.83 5.83
CA PHE A 141 0.63 5.61 6.33
C PHE A 141 1.64 4.65 6.96
N TYR A 142 2.81 4.48 6.33
CA TYR A 142 3.86 3.62 6.85
C TYR A 142 4.42 4.10 8.20
N ARG A 143 4.57 5.41 8.43
CA ARG A 143 4.97 5.96 9.74
C ARG A 143 3.93 5.73 10.83
N ASN A 144 2.66 5.63 10.44
CA ASN A 144 1.53 5.43 11.36
C ASN A 144 1.02 3.97 11.36
N LYS A 145 1.82 3.04 10.81
CA LYS A 145 1.40 1.65 10.61
C LYS A 145 0.96 0.97 11.93
N GLU A 146 1.65 1.22 13.03
CA GLU A 146 1.29 0.66 14.35
C GLU A 146 -0.10 1.13 14.82
N VAL A 147 -0.51 2.37 14.49
CA VAL A 147 -1.82 2.92 14.88
C VAL A 147 -2.95 2.18 14.17
N VAL A 148 -2.74 1.79 12.91
CA VAL A 148 -3.71 1.02 12.11
C VAL A 148 -3.51 -0.50 12.25
N GLY A 149 -2.71 -0.93 13.24
CA GLY A 149 -2.41 -2.34 13.48
C GLY A 149 -1.61 -3.00 12.35
N LEU A 150 -0.56 -2.35 11.80
CA LEU A 150 0.29 -2.87 10.72
C LEU A 150 1.78 -3.00 11.08
#